data_AF-A0A934QPA2-F1
#
_entry.id   AF-A0A934QPA2-F1
#
_cell.length_a   1.000
_cell.length_b   1.000
_cell.length_c   1.000
_cell.angle_alpha   90.00
_cell.angle_beta   90.00
_cell.angle_gamma   90.00
#
_symmetry.space_group_name_H-M   'P 1'
#
loop_
_entity.id
_entity.type
_entity.pdbx_description
1 polymer ?
#
loop_
_entity_poly.entity_id
_entity_poly.type
_entity_poly.pdbx_seq_one_letter_code
_entity_poly.pdbx_strand_id
1 'polypeptide(L)'
;MAERTARRTREWVRWSLLGAAVVTLVVFLLAQRTQGIDVSYGRSPSPSDAGQQSDEDAESDETGARGESSLPSVEEMTAMVAADPVVRLPGAVARWDERDVAEAIGDADIRIIVAPPGLDEDERSQVREVENATIAIFGTKITGDGYVVVADRLSGWRTQFGTADVTGRLITLITEVAEREEPEPETTPEFRWREPSGAELDTVAADLRADGVHVADGATLERVPERPSETAFPDEDALYVALPTQDIGEPIARYGPALTRLFPDRPVVVLYGSWIEYDGPNATDFAELVSTMFYSRFDERLSVDGYPQANVLGVWLNHVTDVRYAGLFDRPLPYEPPDPLTVTLPALPWLFAACVVGFVVLSLRPLSRHNTARTPGPRARLAGLTALAIEVSGLTDERSDPALTRGIGKLDAARDALDSDLPARQVRALLDDAESELDDTARLLGRTDYRPRNYLEGGLG
;
A
#
# COMPACT_ATOMS: atom_id res chain seq x y z
N MET A 1 34.96 -24.32 40.37
CA MET A 1 34.84 -23.61 39.07
C MET A 1 33.44 -23.70 38.48
N ALA A 2 32.75 -24.85 38.51
CA ALA A 2 31.41 -25.05 37.95
C ALA A 2 30.32 -24.09 38.47
N GLU A 3 30.34 -23.70 39.76
CA GLU A 3 29.36 -22.76 40.33
C GLU A 3 29.49 -21.31 39.81
N ARG A 4 30.72 -20.87 39.48
CA ARG A 4 30.92 -19.53 38.91
C ARG A 4 30.39 -19.45 37.48
N THR A 5 30.54 -20.53 36.70
CA THR A 5 30.02 -20.63 35.34
C THR A 5 28.50 -20.61 35.33
N ALA A 6 27.85 -21.35 36.24
CA ALA A 6 26.39 -21.39 36.36
C ALA A 6 25.75 -20.08 36.82
N ARG A 7 26.43 -19.30 37.67
CA ARG A 7 25.99 -17.95 38.06
C ARG A 7 26.07 -16.97 36.89
N ARG A 8 27.18 -17.03 36.13
CA ARG A 8 27.44 -16.13 35.02
C ARG A 8 26.50 -16.36 33.84
N THR A 9 26.17 -17.61 33.51
CA THR A 9 25.16 -17.94 32.50
C THR A 9 23.76 -17.49 32.91
N ARG A 10 23.41 -17.58 34.20
CA ARG A 10 22.11 -17.13 34.69
C ARG A 10 21.96 -15.61 34.70
N GLU A 11 23.02 -14.87 35.03
CA GLU A 11 23.05 -13.41 34.89
C GLU A 11 22.94 -13.00 33.42
N TRP A 12 23.65 -13.67 32.52
CA TRP A 12 23.54 -13.44 31.09
C TRP A 12 22.10 -13.64 30.59
N VAL A 13 21.47 -14.78 30.90
CA VAL A 13 20.08 -15.06 30.51
C VAL A 13 19.11 -14.01 31.07
N ARG A 14 19.33 -13.53 32.30
CA ARG A 14 18.50 -12.48 32.91
C ARG A 14 18.59 -11.16 32.13
N TRP A 15 19.81 -10.73 31.80
CA TRP A 15 20.03 -9.50 31.04
C TRP A 15 19.59 -9.63 29.58
N SER A 16 19.73 -10.81 28.97
CA SER A 16 19.20 -11.10 27.63
C SER A 16 17.67 -11.03 27.59
N LEU A 17 16.97 -11.55 28.60
CA LEU A 17 15.50 -11.46 28.69
C LEU A 17 15.02 -10.01 28.88
N LEU A 18 15.72 -9.21 29.69
CA LEU A 18 15.42 -7.79 29.85
C LEU A 18 15.68 -7.02 28.55
N GLY A 19 16.81 -7.29 27.90
CA GLY A 19 17.15 -6.71 26.61
C GLY A 19 16.10 -7.04 25.54
N ALA A 20 15.68 -8.31 25.47
CA ALA A 20 14.60 -8.73 24.58
C ALA A 20 13.29 -7.98 24.88
N ALA A 21 12.88 -7.88 26.15
CA ALA A 21 11.66 -7.17 26.53
C ALA A 21 11.69 -5.67 26.14
N VAL A 22 12.84 -5.01 26.33
CA VAL A 22 13.02 -3.61 25.93
C VAL A 22 12.98 -3.46 24.42
N VAL A 23 13.65 -4.34 23.66
CA VAL A 23 13.60 -4.33 22.19
C VAL A 23 12.17 -4.56 21.70
N THR A 24 11.45 -5.52 22.27
CA THR A 24 10.05 -5.79 21.95
C THR A 24 9.15 -4.58 22.22
N LEU A 25 9.34 -3.89 23.36
CA LEU A 25 8.61 -2.67 23.70
C LEU A 25 8.91 -1.53 22.72
N VAL A 26 10.18 -1.34 22.36
CA VAL A 26 10.62 -0.32 21.41
C VAL A 26 10.03 -0.59 20.03
N VAL A 27 10.09 -1.83 19.53
CA VAL A 27 9.47 -2.25 18.27
C VAL A 27 7.96 -2.00 18.30
N PHE A 28 7.28 -2.34 19.39
CA PHE A 28 5.84 -2.11 19.55
C PHE A 28 5.50 -0.61 19.51
N LEU A 29 6.26 0.23 20.23
CA LEU A 29 6.06 1.68 20.24
C LEU A 29 6.37 2.33 18.88
N LEU A 30 7.41 1.87 18.17
CA LEU A 30 7.72 2.31 16.81
C LEU A 30 6.64 1.89 15.82
N ALA A 31 6.14 0.66 15.91
CA ALA A 31 5.04 0.17 15.08
C ALA A 31 3.74 0.95 15.33
N GLN A 32 3.44 1.33 16.58
CA GLN A 32 2.30 2.22 16.87
C GLN A 32 2.48 3.64 16.33
N ARG A 33 3.72 4.15 16.26
CA ARG A 33 4.01 5.51 15.77
C ARG A 33 4.04 5.62 14.25
N THR A 34 4.20 4.50 13.54
CA THR A 34 4.34 4.42 12.09
C THR A 34 3.07 3.90 11.41
N GLN A 35 1.87 4.27 11.90
CA GLN A 35 0.60 4.01 11.20
C GLN A 35 0.44 4.81 9.88
N GLY A 36 1.46 4.80 9.02
CA GLY A 36 1.28 4.71 7.58
C GLY A 36 1.39 3.23 7.24
N ILE A 37 0.26 2.59 7.00
CA ILE A 37 0.19 1.17 6.66
C ILE A 37 0.81 1.01 5.26
N ASP A 38 2.07 0.58 5.21
CA ASP A 38 2.68 0.14 3.96
C ASP A 38 2.34 -1.35 3.79
N VAL A 39 1.17 -1.60 3.18
CA VAL A 39 0.75 -2.96 2.84
C VAL A 39 1.64 -3.41 1.69
N SER A 40 2.49 -4.41 1.95
CA SER A 40 3.20 -5.12 0.89
C SER A 40 2.19 -5.95 0.09
N TYR A 41 1.59 -5.34 -0.93
CA TYR A 41 0.83 -6.06 -1.95
C TYR A 41 1.73 -7.09 -2.63
N GLY A 42 1.14 -8.22 -3.05
CA GLY A 42 1.83 -9.10 -3.98
C GLY A 42 2.26 -8.26 -5.18
N ARG A 43 3.56 -8.17 -5.42
CA ARG A 43 4.09 -7.39 -6.54
C ARG A 43 3.54 -8.04 -7.81
N SER A 44 2.77 -7.28 -8.58
CA SER A 44 2.29 -7.74 -9.88
C SER A 44 3.50 -8.19 -10.70
N PRO A 45 3.41 -9.31 -11.44
CA PRO A 45 4.45 -9.71 -12.39
C PRO A 45 4.48 -8.78 -13.61
N SER A 46 3.53 -7.84 -13.73
CA SER A 46 3.62 -6.78 -14.72
C SER A 46 4.93 -6.00 -14.51
N PRO A 47 5.66 -5.69 -15.60
CA PRO A 47 6.86 -4.88 -15.48
C PRO A 47 6.48 -3.52 -14.86
N SER A 48 7.07 -3.20 -13.71
CA SER A 48 6.82 -1.95 -12.97
C SER A 48 7.09 -0.69 -13.79
N ASP A 49 7.91 -0.83 -14.83
CA ASP A 49 8.35 0.26 -15.71
C ASP A 49 7.47 0.44 -16.95
N ALA A 50 6.41 -0.37 -17.14
CA ALA A 50 5.50 -0.22 -18.27
C ALA A 50 4.76 1.15 -18.30
N GLY A 51 4.73 1.85 -17.16
CA GLY A 51 4.24 3.22 -17.05
C GLY A 51 5.31 4.25 -16.68
N GLN A 52 6.57 3.83 -16.61
CA GLN A 52 7.72 4.62 -16.16
C GLN A 52 8.92 4.41 -17.09
N GLN A 53 8.67 4.34 -18.41
CA GLN A 53 9.67 4.82 -19.36
C GLN A 53 9.78 6.33 -19.11
N SER A 54 10.79 6.68 -18.32
CA SER A 54 11.37 8.01 -18.23
C SER A 54 11.60 8.54 -19.65
N ASP A 55 11.36 9.83 -19.85
CA ASP A 55 11.54 10.53 -21.13
C ASP A 55 12.94 10.34 -21.77
N GLU A 56 13.90 9.77 -21.03
CA GLU A 56 15.27 9.46 -21.47
C GLU A 56 15.41 8.07 -22.15
N ASP A 57 14.53 7.09 -21.91
CA ASP A 57 14.63 5.75 -22.53
C ASP A 57 13.73 5.58 -23.77
N ALA A 58 12.74 6.48 -23.95
CA ALA A 58 11.90 6.54 -25.15
C ALA A 58 12.68 6.98 -26.42
N GLU A 59 13.92 7.46 -26.26
CA GLU A 59 14.83 7.71 -27.38
C GLU A 59 15.47 6.42 -27.94
N SER A 60 15.37 5.27 -27.25
CA SER A 60 16.17 4.08 -27.60
C SER A 60 15.42 2.83 -28.10
N ASP A 61 14.08 2.81 -28.12
CA ASP A 61 13.31 1.76 -28.82
C ASP A 61 12.84 2.25 -30.21
N GLU A 62 13.78 2.26 -31.16
CA GLU A 62 13.61 2.62 -32.58
C GLU A 62 12.78 1.61 -33.43
N THR A 63 11.79 0.89 -32.88
CA THR A 63 11.12 -0.20 -33.62
C THR A 63 9.59 -0.22 -33.55
N GLY A 64 8.89 0.89 -33.78
CA GLY A 64 7.42 0.83 -33.79
C GLY A 64 6.63 1.78 -34.69
N ALA A 65 6.80 3.10 -34.58
CA ALA A 65 5.81 4.01 -35.19
C ALA A 65 6.30 5.46 -35.40
N ARG A 66 7.51 5.68 -35.91
CA ARG A 66 7.83 6.98 -36.51
C ARG A 66 7.53 6.88 -38.01
N GLY A 67 6.32 7.26 -38.41
CA GLY A 67 6.05 7.48 -39.82
C GLY A 67 6.95 8.61 -40.30
N GLU A 68 7.70 8.40 -41.38
CA GLU A 68 8.47 9.45 -42.07
C GLU A 68 7.50 10.46 -42.73
N SER A 69 6.66 11.14 -41.97
CA SER A 69 5.84 12.24 -42.49
C SER A 69 6.68 13.50 -42.49
N SER A 70 7.32 13.83 -43.61
CA SER A 70 7.94 15.13 -43.77
C SER A 70 6.85 16.20 -43.73
N LEU A 71 6.74 16.92 -42.60
CA LEU A 71 5.83 18.05 -42.49
C LEU A 71 6.25 19.16 -43.48
N PRO A 72 5.29 19.89 -44.08
CA PRO A 72 5.59 21.15 -44.77
C PRO A 72 6.22 22.17 -43.81
N SER A 73 6.89 23.20 -44.34
CA SER A 73 7.45 24.25 -43.47
C SER A 73 6.33 25.04 -42.76
N VAL A 74 6.67 25.74 -41.67
CA VAL A 74 5.72 26.59 -40.94
C VAL A 74 5.11 27.66 -41.85
N GLU A 75 5.90 28.27 -42.73
CA GLU A 75 5.41 29.26 -43.69
C GLU A 75 4.45 28.64 -44.72
N GLU A 76 4.74 27.43 -45.19
CA GLU A 76 3.86 26.70 -46.10
C GLU A 76 2.54 26.35 -45.42
N MET A 77 2.59 25.80 -44.21
CA MET A 77 1.39 25.49 -43.42
C MET A 77 0.57 26.75 -43.11
N THR A 78 1.24 27.85 -42.79
CA THR A 78 0.59 29.16 -42.56
C THR A 78 -0.10 29.66 -43.82
N ALA A 79 0.53 29.53 -44.98
CA ALA A 79 -0.08 29.89 -46.25
C ALA A 79 -1.28 29.00 -46.59
N MET A 80 -1.21 27.71 -46.27
CA MET A 80 -2.32 26.77 -46.44
C MET A 80 -3.50 27.13 -45.54
N VAL A 81 -3.25 27.37 -44.25
CA VAL A 81 -4.30 27.76 -43.28
C VAL A 81 -4.89 29.12 -43.65
N ALA A 82 -4.10 30.03 -44.23
CA ALA A 82 -4.59 31.30 -44.73
C ALA A 82 -5.53 31.14 -45.96
N ALA A 83 -5.29 30.13 -46.80
CA ALA A 83 -6.07 29.87 -48.01
C ALA A 83 -7.35 29.07 -47.73
N ASP A 84 -7.28 28.07 -46.84
CA ASP A 84 -8.36 27.13 -46.55
C ASP A 84 -8.65 27.07 -45.03
N PRO A 85 -9.92 27.06 -44.60
CA PRO A 85 -10.28 27.02 -43.18
C PRO A 85 -9.94 25.68 -42.51
N VAL A 86 -9.75 24.61 -43.29
CA VAL A 86 -9.40 23.28 -42.79
C VAL A 86 -8.23 22.75 -43.60
N VAL A 87 -7.09 22.54 -42.94
CA VAL A 87 -5.89 21.96 -43.52
C VAL A 87 -5.62 20.60 -42.91
N ARG A 88 -5.60 19.56 -43.75
CA ARG A 88 -5.22 18.19 -43.35
C ARG A 88 -3.83 17.87 -43.87
N LEU A 89 -2.89 17.65 -42.97
CA LEU A 89 -1.52 17.25 -43.30
C LEU A 89 -1.49 15.75 -43.67
N PRO A 90 -0.49 15.31 -44.45
CA PRO A 90 -0.35 13.91 -44.81
C PRO A 90 -0.33 12.99 -43.59
N GLY A 91 -1.11 11.91 -43.62
CA GLY A 91 -1.22 10.95 -42.51
C GLY A 91 -2.17 11.36 -41.39
N ALA A 92 -2.86 12.50 -41.48
CA ALA A 92 -3.91 12.89 -40.54
C ALA A 92 -5.00 11.81 -40.42
N VAL A 93 -5.28 11.37 -39.20
CA VAL A 93 -6.23 10.27 -38.91
C VAL A 93 -7.56 10.73 -38.33
N ALA A 94 -7.63 11.92 -37.71
CA ALA A 94 -8.88 12.43 -37.13
C ALA A 94 -9.99 12.56 -38.17
N ARG A 95 -11.17 12.07 -37.83
CA ARG A 95 -12.39 12.13 -38.65
C ARG A 95 -13.45 12.93 -37.90
N TRP A 96 -14.31 13.63 -38.63
CA TRP A 96 -15.48 14.29 -38.04
C TRP A 96 -16.58 14.47 -39.08
N ASP A 97 -17.81 14.73 -38.62
CA ASP A 97 -18.91 15.16 -39.49
C ASP A 97 -18.69 16.62 -39.92
N GLU A 98 -18.34 16.82 -41.19
CA GLU A 98 -18.03 18.14 -41.75
C GLU A 98 -19.21 19.11 -41.67
N ARG A 99 -20.45 18.63 -41.76
CA ARG A 99 -21.64 19.46 -41.69
C ARG A 99 -21.87 19.96 -40.27
N ASP A 100 -21.78 19.08 -39.28
CA ASP A 100 -21.99 19.46 -37.88
C ASP A 100 -20.88 20.41 -37.41
N VAL A 101 -19.63 20.18 -37.82
CA VAL A 101 -18.51 21.08 -37.51
C VAL A 101 -18.64 22.43 -38.22
N ALA A 102 -19.05 22.45 -39.50
CA ALA A 102 -19.30 23.71 -40.20
C ALA A 102 -20.44 24.53 -39.57
N GLU A 103 -21.50 23.86 -39.12
CA GLU A 103 -22.60 24.49 -38.37
C GLU A 103 -22.10 25.07 -37.04
N ALA A 104 -21.27 24.33 -36.31
CA ALA A 104 -20.66 24.80 -35.07
C ALA A 104 -19.73 26.00 -35.29
N ILE A 105 -18.96 26.04 -36.39
CA ILE A 105 -18.14 27.21 -36.73
C ILE A 105 -19.02 28.43 -37.02
N GLY A 106 -20.10 28.26 -37.79
CA GLY A 106 -21.00 29.35 -38.15
C GLY A 106 -20.26 30.52 -38.83
N ASP A 107 -20.45 31.74 -38.33
CA ASP A 107 -19.80 32.95 -38.86
C ASP A 107 -18.43 33.26 -38.21
N ALA A 108 -17.93 32.41 -37.31
CA ALA A 108 -16.63 32.63 -36.66
C ALA A 108 -15.47 32.31 -37.61
N ASP A 109 -14.39 33.11 -37.57
CA ASP A 109 -13.15 32.83 -38.32
C ASP A 109 -12.31 31.79 -37.57
N ILE A 110 -12.80 30.55 -37.53
CA ILE A 110 -12.12 29.41 -36.92
C ILE A 110 -11.40 28.63 -38.01
N ARG A 111 -10.10 28.44 -37.83
CA ARG A 111 -9.27 27.66 -38.75
C ARG A 111 -8.64 26.48 -38.07
N ILE A 112 -8.64 25.35 -38.75
CA ILE A 112 -8.28 24.05 -38.19
C ILE A 112 -7.12 23.47 -38.98
N ILE A 113 -6.03 23.13 -38.29
CA ILE A 113 -4.94 22.32 -38.84
C ILE A 113 -4.95 20.92 -38.21
N VAL A 114 -4.79 19.89 -39.04
CA VAL A 114 -4.83 18.49 -38.61
C VAL A 114 -3.53 17.80 -38.99
N ALA A 115 -2.80 17.37 -37.97
CA ALA A 115 -1.53 16.70 -38.07
C ALA A 115 -1.66 15.18 -37.87
N PRO A 116 -0.78 14.38 -38.51
CA PRO A 116 -0.70 12.95 -38.22
C PRO A 116 -0.33 12.69 -36.75
N PRO A 117 -0.62 11.48 -36.24
CA PRO A 117 -0.02 11.04 -34.99
C PRO A 117 1.47 10.69 -35.17
N GLY A 118 2.21 10.57 -34.06
CA GLY A 118 3.60 10.12 -34.05
C GLY A 118 4.64 11.22 -34.31
N LEU A 119 4.21 12.49 -34.34
CA LEU A 119 5.11 13.64 -34.48
C LEU A 119 5.98 13.84 -33.24
N ASP A 120 7.25 14.14 -33.45
CA ASP A 120 8.15 14.51 -32.36
C ASP A 120 7.81 15.89 -31.76
N GLU A 121 8.52 16.32 -30.71
CA GLU A 121 8.21 17.60 -30.05
C GLU A 121 8.54 18.82 -30.93
N ASP A 122 9.58 18.73 -31.76
CA ASP A 122 9.97 19.83 -32.65
C ASP A 122 8.94 19.98 -33.78
N GLU A 123 8.52 18.87 -34.38
CA GLU A 123 7.45 18.80 -35.37
C GLU A 123 6.10 19.29 -34.81
N ARG A 124 5.74 18.87 -33.59
CA ARG A 124 4.53 19.38 -32.92
C ARG A 124 4.64 20.88 -32.65
N SER A 125 5.82 21.37 -32.29
CA SER A 125 6.06 22.81 -32.10
C SER A 125 5.90 23.59 -33.39
N GLN A 126 6.40 23.07 -34.52
CA GLN A 126 6.19 23.68 -35.85
C GLN A 126 4.71 23.84 -36.20
N VAL A 127 3.87 22.82 -35.91
CA VAL A 127 2.42 22.91 -36.14
C VAL A 127 1.76 23.96 -35.22
N ARG A 128 2.22 24.09 -33.98
CA ARG A 128 1.70 25.11 -33.03
C ARG A 128 2.12 26.54 -33.40
N GLU A 129 3.25 26.70 -34.10
CA GLU A 129 3.75 27.98 -34.58
C GLU A 129 3.03 28.49 -35.84
N VAL A 130 2.18 27.67 -36.45
CA VAL A 130 1.39 28.06 -37.63
C VAL A 130 0.46 29.22 -37.28
N GLU A 131 0.68 30.37 -37.93
CA GLU A 131 -0.14 31.55 -37.70
C GLU A 131 -1.56 31.34 -38.26
N ASN A 132 -2.54 31.99 -37.62
CA ASN A 132 -3.96 31.96 -38.00
C ASN A 132 -4.68 30.61 -37.81
N ALA A 133 -4.00 29.56 -37.33
CA ALA A 133 -4.67 28.34 -36.89
C ALA A 133 -5.29 28.56 -35.50
N THR A 134 -6.62 28.50 -35.41
CA THR A 134 -7.34 28.61 -34.13
C THR A 134 -7.32 27.29 -33.37
N ILE A 135 -7.43 26.18 -34.09
CA ILE A 135 -7.50 24.83 -33.55
C ILE A 135 -6.44 23.96 -34.23
N ALA A 136 -5.67 23.23 -33.43
CA ALA A 136 -4.73 22.22 -33.88
C ALA A 136 -5.14 20.84 -33.38
N ILE A 137 -5.16 19.86 -34.29
CA ILE A 137 -5.45 18.46 -34.00
C ILE A 137 -4.18 17.64 -34.24
N PHE A 138 -3.72 16.91 -33.22
CA PHE A 138 -2.57 16.00 -33.28
C PHE A 138 -3.04 14.57 -33.13
N GLY A 139 -3.04 13.79 -34.21
CA GLY A 139 -3.66 12.46 -34.21
C GLY A 139 -5.16 12.57 -33.98
N THR A 140 -5.61 12.38 -32.72
CA THR A 140 -7.00 12.63 -32.28
C THR A 140 -7.10 13.60 -31.08
N LYS A 141 -5.98 14.17 -30.62
CA LYS A 141 -5.95 15.20 -29.57
C LYS A 141 -6.30 16.56 -30.17
N ILE A 142 -7.22 17.29 -29.54
CA ILE A 142 -7.69 18.59 -30.01
C ILE A 142 -7.24 19.68 -29.04
N THR A 143 -6.65 20.74 -29.57
CA THR A 143 -6.15 21.89 -28.79
C THR A 143 -6.50 23.20 -29.50
N GLY A 144 -6.79 24.27 -28.76
CA GLY A 144 -7.08 25.60 -29.32
C GLY A 144 -7.23 26.67 -28.24
N ASP A 145 -6.69 27.87 -28.46
CA ASP A 145 -6.72 29.04 -27.56
C ASP A 145 -6.44 28.74 -26.06
N GLY A 146 -5.48 27.86 -25.78
CA GLY A 146 -5.14 27.44 -24.41
C GLY A 146 -6.04 26.36 -23.81
N TYR A 147 -7.11 25.97 -24.51
CA TYR A 147 -7.99 24.87 -24.14
C TYR A 147 -7.55 23.54 -24.76
N VAL A 148 -7.86 22.45 -24.04
CA VAL A 148 -7.71 21.07 -24.49
C VAL A 148 -9.00 20.34 -24.15
N VAL A 149 -9.59 19.66 -25.12
CA VAL A 149 -10.81 18.86 -24.90
C VAL A 149 -10.45 17.38 -24.90
N VAL A 150 -10.72 16.72 -23.78
CA VAL A 150 -10.49 15.28 -23.57
C VAL A 150 -11.82 14.57 -23.38
N ALA A 151 -11.85 13.27 -23.71
CA ALA A 151 -13.00 12.44 -23.37
C ALA A 151 -12.96 12.09 -21.87
N ASP A 152 -14.10 12.16 -21.20
CA ASP A 152 -14.23 11.91 -19.75
C ASP A 152 -15.00 10.63 -19.41
N ARG A 153 -15.48 9.92 -20.43
CA ARG A 153 -16.33 8.72 -20.32
C ARG A 153 -15.92 7.67 -21.35
N LEU A 154 -16.21 6.41 -21.04
CA LEU A 154 -15.95 5.27 -21.92
C LEU A 154 -16.59 5.39 -23.30
N SER A 155 -17.79 5.98 -23.40
CA SER A 155 -18.42 6.24 -24.70
C SER A 155 -17.58 7.20 -25.56
N GLY A 156 -17.02 8.25 -24.96
CA GLY A 156 -16.15 9.20 -25.64
C GLY A 156 -14.84 8.55 -26.12
N TRP A 157 -14.17 7.79 -25.25
CA TRP A 157 -12.96 7.05 -25.63
C TRP A 157 -13.24 5.98 -26.69
N ARG A 158 -14.39 5.31 -26.63
CA ARG A 158 -14.80 4.34 -27.65
C ARG A 158 -14.95 5.00 -29.02
N THR A 159 -15.63 6.13 -29.11
CA THR A 159 -15.76 6.90 -30.35
C THR A 159 -14.38 7.35 -30.84
N GLN A 160 -13.59 7.97 -29.97
CA GLN A 160 -12.25 8.44 -30.31
C GLN A 160 -11.30 7.35 -30.81
N PHE A 161 -11.15 6.25 -30.06
CA PHE A 161 -10.14 5.23 -30.37
C PHE A 161 -10.66 4.12 -31.29
N GLY A 162 -11.98 3.98 -31.39
CA GLY A 162 -12.65 3.02 -32.26
C GLY A 162 -12.83 3.53 -33.69
N THR A 163 -13.20 4.80 -33.88
CA THR A 163 -13.50 5.38 -35.21
C THR A 163 -12.63 6.57 -35.59
N ALA A 164 -11.69 6.99 -34.73
CA ALA A 164 -10.95 8.24 -34.87
C ALA A 164 -11.87 9.49 -34.95
N ASP A 165 -13.12 9.37 -34.48
CA ASP A 165 -14.09 10.45 -34.54
C ASP A 165 -13.87 11.46 -33.41
N VAL A 166 -13.65 12.71 -33.82
CA VAL A 166 -13.40 13.86 -32.96
C VAL A 166 -14.54 14.87 -32.99
N THR A 167 -15.64 14.61 -33.70
CA THR A 167 -16.75 15.56 -33.95
C THR A 167 -17.23 16.25 -32.68
N GLY A 168 -17.67 15.49 -31.68
CA GLY A 168 -18.24 16.09 -30.46
C GLY A 168 -17.24 16.97 -29.71
N ARG A 169 -16.00 16.50 -29.57
CA ARG A 169 -14.94 17.26 -28.88
C ARG A 169 -14.52 18.49 -29.66
N LEU A 170 -14.53 18.41 -30.99
CA LEU A 170 -14.22 19.54 -31.86
C LEU A 170 -15.31 20.60 -31.78
N ILE A 171 -16.58 20.20 -31.81
CA ILE A 171 -17.72 21.11 -31.60
C ILE A 171 -17.64 21.76 -30.21
N THR A 172 -17.39 20.98 -29.16
CA THR A 172 -17.20 21.53 -27.79
C THR A 172 -16.12 22.60 -27.75
N LEU A 173 -14.94 22.34 -28.35
CA LEU A 173 -13.86 23.32 -28.40
C LEU A 173 -14.25 24.56 -29.23
N ILE A 174 -14.91 24.37 -30.37
CA ILE A 174 -15.38 25.47 -31.23
C ILE A 174 -16.35 26.38 -30.47
N THR A 175 -17.33 25.81 -29.76
CA THR A 175 -18.30 26.57 -28.96
C THR A 175 -17.62 27.38 -27.86
N GLU A 176 -16.64 26.78 -27.17
CA GLU A 176 -15.87 27.44 -26.11
C GLU A 176 -15.01 28.59 -26.66
N VAL A 177 -14.25 28.34 -27.73
CA VAL A 177 -13.37 29.34 -28.36
C VAL A 177 -14.19 30.47 -29.01
N ALA A 178 -15.38 30.18 -29.51
CA ALA A 178 -16.29 31.19 -30.04
C ALA A 178 -17.05 31.99 -28.95
N GLU A 179 -16.80 31.71 -27.66
CA GLU A 179 -17.49 32.30 -26.50
C GLU A 179 -19.02 32.24 -26.61
N ARG A 180 -19.57 31.18 -27.22
CA ARG A 180 -21.02 31.06 -27.41
C ARG A 180 -21.67 30.48 -26.15
N GLU A 181 -22.65 31.19 -25.60
CA GLU A 181 -23.57 30.69 -24.56
C GLU A 181 -24.59 29.68 -25.14
N GLU A 182 -24.16 28.79 -26.03
CA GLU A 182 -25.01 27.71 -26.53
C GLU A 182 -24.99 26.54 -25.52
N PRO A 183 -26.12 25.86 -25.31
CA PRO A 183 -26.13 24.63 -24.52
C PRO A 183 -25.15 23.63 -25.14
N GLU A 184 -24.45 22.86 -24.31
CA GLU A 184 -23.60 21.75 -24.77
C GLU A 184 -24.32 20.99 -25.89
N PRO A 185 -23.67 20.74 -27.04
CA PRO A 185 -24.31 20.11 -28.18
C PRO A 185 -24.98 18.82 -27.74
N GLU A 186 -26.22 18.59 -28.18
CA GLU A 186 -26.84 17.28 -28.01
C GLU A 186 -25.94 16.24 -28.66
N THR A 187 -25.54 15.25 -27.84
CA THR A 187 -24.63 14.14 -28.13
C THR A 187 -24.51 13.81 -29.62
N THR A 188 -23.32 14.01 -30.18
CA THR A 188 -22.87 13.56 -31.51
C THR A 188 -23.35 12.15 -31.83
N PRO A 189 -23.67 11.81 -33.10
CA PRO A 189 -24.13 10.47 -33.49
C PRO A 189 -23.32 9.38 -32.79
N GLU A 190 -24.02 8.65 -31.92
CA GLU A 190 -23.42 7.67 -31.03
C GLU A 190 -22.69 6.59 -31.82
N PHE A 191 -21.65 6.04 -31.22
CA PHE A 191 -21.08 4.77 -31.63
C PHE A 191 -22.19 3.71 -31.66
N ARG A 192 -22.62 3.29 -32.86
CA ARG A 192 -23.76 2.37 -33.03
C ARG A 192 -23.29 0.94 -33.24
N TRP A 193 -23.71 0.05 -32.36
CA TRP A 193 -23.49 -1.38 -32.51
C TRP A 193 -24.54 -2.03 -33.41
N ARG A 194 -24.09 -2.99 -34.22
CA ARG A 194 -24.95 -4.00 -34.86
C ARG A 194 -24.44 -5.40 -34.54
N GLU A 195 -25.30 -6.38 -34.69
CA GLU A 195 -24.87 -7.78 -34.67
C GLU A 195 -23.99 -8.06 -35.92
N PRO A 196 -22.90 -8.83 -35.79
CA PRO A 196 -22.20 -9.38 -36.95
C PRO A 196 -23.16 -10.22 -37.79
N SER A 197 -23.06 -10.13 -39.10
CA SER A 197 -23.76 -11.04 -40.00
C SER A 197 -23.23 -12.48 -39.84
N GLY A 198 -24.01 -13.47 -40.26
CA GLY A 198 -23.60 -14.88 -40.18
C GLY A 198 -22.26 -15.13 -40.88
N ALA A 199 -22.06 -14.58 -42.08
CA ALA A 199 -20.82 -14.75 -42.83
C ALA A 199 -19.61 -14.06 -42.16
N GLU A 200 -19.80 -12.87 -41.60
CA GLU A 200 -18.76 -12.17 -40.83
C GLU A 200 -18.36 -12.99 -39.60
N LEU A 201 -19.35 -13.44 -38.81
CA LEU A 201 -19.11 -14.22 -37.60
C LEU A 201 -18.47 -15.58 -37.90
N ASP A 202 -18.93 -16.26 -38.96
CA ASP A 202 -18.40 -17.57 -39.35
C ASP A 202 -16.93 -17.48 -39.77
N THR A 203 -16.54 -16.40 -40.46
CA THR A 203 -15.16 -16.14 -40.85
C THR A 203 -14.27 -15.95 -39.62
N VAL A 204 -14.65 -15.02 -38.74
CA VAL A 204 -13.88 -14.75 -37.50
C VAL A 204 -13.82 -16.00 -36.63
N ALA A 205 -14.93 -16.70 -36.45
CA ALA A 205 -14.98 -17.91 -35.64
C ALA A 205 -14.17 -19.07 -36.23
N ALA A 206 -13.94 -19.12 -37.54
CA ALA A 206 -13.08 -20.13 -38.16
C ALA A 206 -11.61 -19.89 -37.75
N ASP A 207 -11.13 -18.66 -37.88
CA ASP A 207 -9.75 -18.29 -37.53
C ASP A 207 -9.48 -18.46 -36.04
N LEU A 208 -10.43 -18.06 -35.19
CA LEU A 208 -10.33 -18.24 -33.74
C LEU A 208 -10.30 -19.72 -33.31
N ARG A 209 -10.90 -20.64 -34.07
CA ARG A 209 -10.79 -22.08 -33.80
C ARG A 209 -9.46 -22.66 -34.25
N ALA A 210 -8.88 -22.13 -35.31
CA ALA A 210 -7.61 -22.60 -35.85
C ALA A 210 -6.44 -22.13 -34.99
N ASP A 211 -6.35 -20.82 -34.76
CA ASP A 211 -5.14 -20.17 -34.24
C ASP A 211 -5.41 -19.33 -32.98
N GLY A 212 -6.67 -19.16 -32.59
CA GLY A 212 -7.06 -18.31 -31.45
C GLY A 212 -6.99 -16.81 -31.72
N VAL A 213 -6.63 -16.41 -32.95
CA VAL A 213 -6.47 -15.01 -33.36
C VAL A 213 -7.11 -14.78 -34.73
N HIS A 214 -7.85 -13.68 -34.88
CA HIS A 214 -8.29 -13.15 -36.16
C HIS A 214 -7.73 -11.74 -36.35
N VAL A 215 -7.08 -11.47 -37.48
CA VAL A 215 -6.57 -10.14 -37.84
C VAL A 215 -7.21 -9.76 -39.17
N ALA A 216 -8.10 -8.76 -39.14
CA ALA A 216 -8.76 -8.27 -40.35
C ALA A 216 -7.83 -7.40 -41.19
N ASP A 217 -8.15 -7.28 -42.48
CA ASP A 217 -7.42 -6.41 -43.40
C ASP A 217 -7.38 -4.96 -42.87
N GLY A 218 -6.18 -4.38 -42.82
CA GLY A 218 -5.94 -3.03 -42.32
C GLY A 218 -5.72 -2.91 -40.81
N ALA A 219 -5.90 -4.00 -40.04
CA ALA A 219 -5.47 -4.04 -38.65
C ALA A 219 -3.93 -3.98 -38.55
N THR A 220 -3.40 -3.38 -37.49
CA THR A 220 -1.95 -3.22 -37.27
C THR A 220 -1.38 -4.26 -36.30
N LEU A 221 -2.19 -5.21 -35.85
CA LEU A 221 -1.74 -6.31 -35.00
C LEU A 221 -0.99 -7.37 -35.81
N GLU A 222 0.34 -7.36 -35.75
CA GLU A 222 1.15 -8.40 -36.41
C GLU A 222 1.16 -9.72 -35.62
N ARG A 223 1.20 -9.65 -34.30
CA ARG A 223 1.22 -10.79 -33.38
C ARG A 223 0.70 -10.38 -32.01
N VAL A 224 0.01 -11.31 -31.34
CA VAL A 224 -0.40 -11.12 -29.95
C VAL A 224 0.84 -11.05 -29.03
N PRO A 225 0.90 -10.09 -28.09
CA PRO A 225 1.94 -10.05 -27.07
C PRO A 225 1.85 -11.28 -26.14
N GLU A 226 2.66 -12.30 -26.42
CA GLU A 226 2.62 -13.61 -25.74
C GLU A 226 2.74 -13.49 -24.21
N ARG A 227 3.77 -12.82 -23.71
CA ARG A 227 3.99 -12.71 -22.25
C ARG A 227 2.87 -11.95 -21.52
N PRO A 228 2.44 -10.75 -21.95
CA PRO A 228 1.27 -10.10 -21.35
C PRO A 228 -0.01 -10.95 -21.42
N SER A 229 -0.21 -11.66 -22.53
CA SER A 229 -1.36 -12.56 -22.74
C SER A 229 -1.37 -13.71 -21.73
N GLU A 230 -0.28 -14.47 -21.65
CA GLU A 230 -0.10 -15.59 -20.72
C GLU A 230 -0.22 -15.15 -19.25
N THR A 231 0.16 -13.91 -18.94
CA THR A 231 0.08 -13.40 -17.57
C THR A 231 -1.33 -12.94 -17.21
N ALA A 232 -2.05 -12.32 -18.15
CA ALA A 232 -3.43 -11.88 -17.96
C ALA A 232 -4.40 -13.07 -17.89
N PHE A 233 -4.15 -14.10 -18.70
CA PHE A 233 -4.99 -15.29 -18.86
C PHE A 233 -4.14 -16.57 -18.75
N PRO A 234 -3.64 -16.92 -17.53
CA PRO A 234 -2.69 -18.03 -17.35
C PRO A 234 -3.30 -19.43 -17.51
N ASP A 235 -4.58 -19.57 -17.18
CA ASP A 235 -5.30 -20.85 -17.18
C ASP A 235 -6.31 -20.95 -18.35
N GLU A 236 -6.35 -19.93 -19.20
CA GLU A 236 -7.41 -19.74 -20.20
C GLU A 236 -6.79 -19.43 -21.57
N ASP A 237 -7.16 -20.18 -22.61
CA ASP A 237 -6.76 -19.88 -23.97
C ASP A 237 -7.56 -18.67 -24.48
N ALA A 238 -7.07 -17.46 -24.25
CA ALA A 238 -7.72 -16.23 -24.69
C ALA A 238 -7.82 -16.14 -26.23
N LEU A 239 -8.91 -15.54 -26.71
CA LEU A 239 -9.22 -15.32 -28.12
C LEU A 239 -9.05 -13.85 -28.46
N TYR A 240 -8.38 -13.56 -29.58
CA TYR A 240 -8.08 -12.18 -29.99
C TYR A 240 -8.64 -11.87 -31.37
N VAL A 241 -9.37 -10.77 -31.49
CA VAL A 241 -9.88 -10.26 -32.77
C VAL A 241 -9.34 -8.85 -32.94
N ALA A 242 -8.57 -8.61 -34.00
CA ALA A 242 -8.04 -7.29 -34.34
C ALA A 242 -8.68 -6.77 -35.61
N LEU A 243 -9.35 -5.62 -35.49
CA LEU A 243 -10.01 -4.91 -36.56
C LEU A 243 -9.35 -3.53 -36.75
N PRO A 244 -9.29 -2.99 -37.98
CA PRO A 244 -8.82 -1.62 -38.20
C PRO A 244 -9.67 -0.59 -37.45
N THR A 245 -9.25 0.67 -37.46
CA THR A 245 -10.13 1.79 -37.09
C THR A 245 -11.39 1.75 -37.95
N GLN A 246 -12.55 1.84 -37.30
CA GLN A 246 -13.85 1.70 -37.93
C GLN A 246 -14.29 2.99 -38.60
N ASP A 247 -15.21 2.87 -39.56
CA ASP A 247 -15.74 4.03 -40.26
C ASP A 247 -16.75 4.82 -39.42
N ILE A 248 -16.69 6.15 -39.54
CA ILE A 248 -17.58 7.06 -38.84
C ILE A 248 -19.00 6.96 -39.43
N GLY A 249 -20.01 7.00 -38.56
CA GLY A 249 -21.42 7.03 -38.95
C GLY A 249 -22.03 5.69 -39.34
N GLU A 250 -21.23 4.64 -39.59
CA GLU A 250 -21.73 3.30 -39.89
C GLU A 250 -21.94 2.45 -38.63
N PRO A 251 -22.96 1.57 -38.57
CA PRO A 251 -23.09 0.61 -37.48
C PRO A 251 -21.97 -0.45 -37.51
N ILE A 252 -21.27 -0.57 -36.38
CA ILE A 252 -20.09 -1.42 -36.22
C ILE A 252 -20.51 -2.80 -35.72
N ALA A 253 -19.96 -3.85 -36.32
CA ALA A 253 -20.22 -5.23 -35.91
C ALA A 253 -19.66 -5.50 -34.51
N ARG A 254 -20.53 -5.83 -33.55
CA ARG A 254 -20.14 -6.11 -32.17
C ARG A 254 -19.79 -7.59 -31.98
N TYR A 255 -18.53 -7.94 -32.21
CA TYR A 255 -18.11 -9.35 -32.20
C TYR A 255 -18.10 -10.00 -30.81
N GLY A 256 -17.70 -9.28 -29.76
CA GLY A 256 -17.49 -9.86 -28.44
C GLY A 256 -18.66 -10.69 -27.90
N PRO A 257 -19.88 -10.12 -27.74
CA PRO A 257 -21.04 -10.88 -27.30
C PRO A 257 -21.44 -12.04 -28.22
N ALA A 258 -21.19 -11.90 -29.54
CA ALA A 258 -21.48 -12.95 -30.51
C ALA A 258 -20.53 -14.14 -30.38
N LEU A 259 -19.24 -13.85 -30.19
CA LEU A 259 -18.19 -14.83 -30.01
C LEU A 259 -18.28 -15.52 -28.65
N THR A 260 -18.62 -14.81 -27.58
CA THR A 260 -18.82 -15.41 -26.25
C THR A 260 -19.96 -16.44 -26.26
N ARG A 261 -20.98 -16.30 -27.12
CA ARG A 261 -21.99 -17.36 -27.27
C ARG A 261 -21.44 -18.63 -27.93
N LEU A 262 -20.41 -18.50 -28.76
CA LEU A 262 -19.72 -19.63 -29.41
C LEU A 262 -18.61 -20.22 -28.53
N PHE A 263 -18.00 -19.40 -27.67
CA PHE A 263 -16.88 -19.73 -26.80
C PHE A 263 -17.15 -19.26 -25.36
N PRO A 264 -18.15 -19.82 -24.66
CA PRO A 264 -18.64 -19.27 -23.38
C PRO A 264 -17.63 -19.27 -22.24
N ASP A 265 -16.68 -20.21 -22.27
CA ASP A 265 -15.69 -20.41 -21.21
C ASP A 265 -14.31 -19.83 -21.55
N ARG A 266 -14.22 -18.98 -22.59
CA ARG A 266 -12.94 -18.41 -23.04
C ARG A 266 -12.99 -16.87 -23.01
N PRO A 267 -11.90 -16.20 -22.58
CA PRO A 267 -11.72 -14.77 -22.76
C PRO A 267 -11.77 -14.40 -24.23
N VAL A 268 -12.53 -13.37 -24.59
CA VAL A 268 -12.58 -12.79 -25.94
C VAL A 268 -12.18 -11.32 -25.85
N VAL A 269 -11.07 -10.97 -26.47
CA VAL A 269 -10.56 -9.60 -26.58
C VAL A 269 -10.73 -9.12 -28.01
N VAL A 270 -11.49 -8.05 -28.20
CA VAL A 270 -11.74 -7.46 -29.53
C VAL A 270 -11.18 -6.06 -29.60
N LEU A 271 -10.28 -5.82 -30.56
CA LEU A 271 -9.70 -4.51 -30.84
C LEU A 271 -10.41 -3.90 -32.06
N TYR A 272 -10.92 -2.68 -31.90
CA TYR A 272 -11.42 -1.81 -32.96
C TYR A 272 -10.47 -0.61 -33.05
N GLY A 273 -9.50 -0.64 -33.96
CA GLY A 273 -8.41 0.33 -33.92
C GLY A 273 -7.67 0.25 -32.57
N SER A 274 -7.65 1.35 -31.82
CA SER A 274 -7.04 1.40 -30.48
C SER A 274 -8.04 1.19 -29.34
N TRP A 275 -9.34 1.03 -29.65
CA TRP A 275 -10.36 0.66 -28.67
C TRP A 275 -10.36 -0.86 -28.43
N ILE A 276 -10.47 -1.29 -27.17
CA ILE A 276 -10.41 -2.70 -26.77
C ILE A 276 -11.68 -3.03 -25.97
N GLU A 277 -12.39 -4.07 -26.39
CA GLU A 277 -13.48 -4.70 -25.66
C GLU A 277 -13.05 -6.06 -25.11
N TYR A 278 -13.57 -6.38 -23.93
CA TYR A 278 -13.46 -7.70 -23.33
C TYR A 278 -14.85 -8.27 -23.10
N ASP A 279 -15.06 -9.48 -23.59
CA ASP A 279 -16.23 -10.30 -23.32
C ASP A 279 -15.77 -11.70 -22.90
N GLY A 280 -16.47 -12.34 -21.97
CA GLY A 280 -16.11 -13.67 -21.47
C GLY A 280 -16.30 -13.81 -19.96
N PRO A 281 -15.61 -14.77 -19.33
CA PRO A 281 -15.67 -14.99 -17.89
C PRO A 281 -15.39 -13.71 -17.10
N ASN A 282 -16.22 -13.45 -16.07
CA ASN A 282 -16.10 -12.31 -15.16
C ASN A 282 -16.13 -10.91 -15.83
N ALA A 283 -16.58 -10.78 -17.09
CA ALA A 283 -16.57 -9.49 -17.80
C ALA A 283 -17.30 -8.38 -17.05
N THR A 284 -18.40 -8.70 -16.37
CA THR A 284 -19.18 -7.75 -15.55
C THR A 284 -18.41 -7.20 -14.36
N ASP A 285 -17.39 -7.91 -13.90
CA ASP A 285 -16.71 -7.61 -12.64
C ASP A 285 -15.50 -6.71 -12.83
N PHE A 286 -14.91 -6.66 -14.04
CA PHE A 286 -13.67 -5.93 -14.27
C PHE A 286 -13.52 -5.22 -15.62
N ALA A 287 -14.24 -5.61 -16.68
CA ALA A 287 -13.92 -5.13 -18.03
C ALA A 287 -14.04 -3.61 -18.15
N GLU A 288 -15.09 -3.05 -17.54
CA GLU A 288 -15.32 -1.61 -17.47
C GLU A 288 -14.24 -0.91 -16.63
N LEU A 289 -13.85 -1.51 -15.49
CA LEU A 289 -12.83 -0.97 -14.60
C LEU A 289 -11.46 -0.91 -15.29
N VAL A 290 -11.01 -2.01 -15.93
CA VAL A 290 -9.74 -2.05 -16.66
C VAL A 290 -9.75 -1.04 -17.79
N SER A 291 -10.82 -0.98 -18.58
CA SER A 291 -10.93 -0.03 -19.68
C SER A 291 -10.86 1.40 -19.16
N THR A 292 -11.59 1.72 -18.10
CA THR A 292 -11.58 3.06 -17.49
C THR A 292 -10.19 3.44 -16.98
N MET A 293 -9.52 2.55 -16.23
CA MET A 293 -8.16 2.82 -15.75
C MET A 293 -7.15 2.98 -16.88
N PHE A 294 -7.23 2.14 -17.90
CA PHE A 294 -6.34 2.20 -19.06
C PHE A 294 -6.53 3.51 -19.84
N TYR A 295 -7.75 3.83 -20.30
CA TYR A 295 -7.97 5.03 -21.10
C TYR A 295 -7.81 6.31 -20.29
N SER A 296 -8.23 6.36 -19.02
CA SER A 296 -7.99 7.53 -18.17
C SER A 296 -6.51 7.88 -18.00
N ARG A 297 -5.63 6.87 -18.01
CA ARG A 297 -4.19 7.05 -17.86
C ARG A 297 -3.47 7.32 -19.18
N PHE A 298 -3.92 6.70 -20.27
CA PHE A 298 -3.20 6.71 -21.55
C PHE A 298 -3.89 7.52 -22.66
N ASP A 299 -5.04 8.14 -22.43
CA ASP A 299 -5.78 8.93 -23.44
C ASP A 299 -4.86 9.89 -24.20
N GLU A 300 -4.07 10.70 -23.48
CA GLU A 300 -3.18 11.69 -24.12
C GLU A 300 -2.15 11.06 -25.06
N ARG A 301 -1.45 10.01 -24.60
CA ARG A 301 -0.43 9.32 -25.40
C ARG A 301 -1.05 8.58 -26.59
N LEU A 302 -2.16 7.86 -26.37
CA LEU A 302 -2.88 7.17 -27.44
C LEU A 302 -3.40 8.14 -28.50
N SER A 303 -3.75 9.36 -28.09
CA SER A 303 -4.26 10.38 -29.00
C SER A 303 -3.19 10.94 -29.93
N VAL A 304 -1.96 11.08 -29.45
CA VAL A 304 -0.88 11.80 -30.16
C VAL A 304 0.07 10.84 -30.88
N ASP A 305 0.38 9.68 -30.32
CA ASP A 305 1.56 8.90 -30.77
C ASP A 305 1.26 7.83 -31.83
N GLY A 306 0.00 7.42 -32.02
CA GLY A 306 -0.38 6.51 -33.10
C GLY A 306 0.18 5.08 -32.96
N TYR A 307 0.16 4.53 -31.75
CA TYR A 307 0.72 3.20 -31.46
C TYR A 307 0.09 2.06 -32.29
N PRO A 308 0.90 1.07 -32.71
CA PRO A 308 0.38 -0.18 -33.27
C PRO A 308 -0.47 -0.95 -32.27
N GLN A 309 -1.45 -1.73 -32.75
CA GLN A 309 -2.36 -2.50 -31.91
C GLN A 309 -1.65 -3.47 -30.96
N ALA A 310 -0.50 -4.01 -31.34
CA ALA A 310 0.31 -4.88 -30.48
C ALA A 310 0.75 -4.16 -29.18
N ASN A 311 1.15 -2.88 -29.29
CA ASN A 311 1.61 -2.09 -28.15
C ASN A 311 0.43 -1.75 -27.23
N VAL A 312 -0.68 -1.28 -27.81
CA VAL A 312 -1.91 -0.95 -27.07
C VAL A 312 -2.43 -2.19 -26.33
N LEU A 313 -2.50 -3.34 -27.02
CA LEU A 313 -2.92 -4.61 -26.44
C LEU A 313 -2.01 -5.04 -25.29
N GLY A 314 -0.69 -4.96 -25.47
CA GLY A 314 0.27 -5.37 -24.44
C GLY A 314 0.11 -4.57 -23.14
N VAL A 315 -0.04 -3.25 -23.24
CA VAL A 315 -0.24 -2.38 -22.06
C VAL A 315 -1.60 -2.65 -21.41
N TRP A 316 -2.66 -2.85 -22.20
CA TRP A 316 -3.98 -3.18 -21.69
C TRP A 316 -3.99 -4.54 -20.96
N LEU A 317 -3.33 -5.57 -21.50
CA LEU A 317 -3.20 -6.89 -20.86
C LEU A 317 -2.42 -6.83 -19.53
N ASN A 318 -1.42 -5.95 -19.43
CA ASN A 318 -0.75 -5.70 -18.15
C ASN A 318 -1.72 -5.10 -17.12
N HIS A 319 -2.66 -4.26 -17.52
CA HIS A 319 -3.69 -3.73 -16.61
C HIS A 319 -4.71 -4.81 -16.22
N VAL A 320 -5.08 -5.71 -17.13
CA VAL A 320 -5.89 -6.90 -16.77
C VAL A 320 -5.17 -7.71 -15.71
N THR A 321 -3.87 -7.93 -15.89
CA THR A 321 -3.01 -8.60 -14.91
C THR A 321 -3.05 -7.86 -13.57
N ASP A 322 -2.83 -6.55 -13.55
CA ASP A 322 -2.83 -5.77 -12.31
C ASP A 322 -4.17 -5.86 -11.57
N VAL A 323 -5.30 -5.80 -12.27
CA VAL A 323 -6.63 -5.96 -11.66
C VAL A 323 -6.85 -7.39 -11.15
N ARG A 324 -6.37 -8.39 -11.87
CA ARG A 324 -6.42 -9.79 -11.45
C ARG A 324 -5.59 -10.02 -10.19
N TYR A 325 -4.37 -9.48 -10.15
CA TYR A 325 -3.47 -9.58 -9.01
C TYR A 325 -3.91 -8.73 -7.80
N ALA A 326 -4.66 -7.65 -8.03
CA ALA A 326 -5.32 -6.89 -6.97
C ALA A 326 -6.43 -7.69 -6.25
N GLY A 327 -6.81 -8.87 -6.78
CA GLY A 327 -7.68 -9.83 -6.11
C GLY A 327 -9.15 -9.75 -6.47
N LEU A 328 -9.51 -9.14 -7.61
CA LEU A 328 -10.92 -9.00 -8.04
C LEU A 328 -11.56 -10.30 -8.56
N PHE A 329 -10.79 -11.31 -8.96
CA PHE A 329 -11.32 -12.42 -9.77
C PHE A 329 -11.53 -13.74 -9.03
N ASP A 330 -10.70 -14.08 -8.03
CA ASP A 330 -10.59 -15.48 -7.58
C ASP A 330 -10.55 -15.66 -6.05
N ARG A 331 -11.12 -14.75 -5.24
CA ARG A 331 -11.12 -14.90 -3.77
C ARG A 331 -12.52 -14.80 -3.15
N PRO A 332 -12.91 -15.75 -2.26
CA PRO A 332 -14.15 -15.62 -1.51
C PRO A 332 -14.08 -14.36 -0.66
N LEU A 333 -15.04 -13.45 -0.87
CA LEU A 333 -15.19 -12.24 -0.07
C LEU A 333 -15.79 -12.60 1.30
N PRO A 334 -15.33 -11.96 2.40
CA PRO A 334 -14.31 -10.91 2.43
C PRO A 334 -12.87 -11.47 2.38
N TYR A 335 -12.03 -10.84 1.55
CA TYR A 335 -10.59 -11.13 1.51
C TYR A 335 -9.94 -10.70 2.83
N GLU A 336 -9.57 -11.68 3.65
CA GLU A 336 -8.65 -11.47 4.77
C GLU A 336 -7.23 -11.75 4.27
N PRO A 337 -6.41 -10.71 3.95
CA PRO A 337 -4.98 -10.94 3.79
C PRO A 337 -4.46 -11.63 5.06
N PRO A 338 -3.47 -12.54 4.96
CA PRO A 338 -2.75 -12.98 6.15
C PRO A 338 -2.04 -11.76 6.71
N ASP A 339 -2.72 -11.04 7.59
CA ASP A 339 -2.17 -9.87 8.24
C ASP A 339 -1.12 -10.39 9.24
N PRO A 340 0.19 -10.23 8.99
CA PRO A 340 1.20 -10.66 9.93
C PRO A 340 1.01 -9.95 11.27
N LEU A 341 0.33 -8.81 11.30
CA LEU A 341 -0.01 -8.06 12.51
C LEU A 341 -1.16 -8.70 13.30
N THR A 342 -2.18 -9.31 12.69
CA THR A 342 -3.21 -10.06 13.46
C THR A 342 -2.64 -11.29 14.16
N VAL A 343 -1.53 -11.88 13.67
CA VAL A 343 -0.85 -12.99 14.36
C VAL A 343 0.18 -12.48 15.36
N THR A 344 0.94 -11.42 15.04
CA THR A 344 2.06 -10.95 15.87
C THR A 344 1.68 -9.88 16.90
N LEU A 345 0.76 -8.95 16.61
CA LEU A 345 0.32 -7.92 17.56
C LEU A 345 -0.39 -8.46 18.79
N PRO A 346 -1.31 -9.44 18.72
CA PRO A 346 -1.91 -9.97 19.94
C PRO A 346 -0.93 -10.86 20.71
N ALA A 347 0.07 -11.46 20.06
CA ALA A 347 1.09 -12.29 20.71
C ALA A 347 2.17 -11.46 21.43
N LEU A 348 2.46 -10.25 20.96
CA LEU A 348 3.48 -9.35 21.51
C LEU A 348 3.27 -9.01 23.01
N PRO A 349 2.06 -8.64 23.48
CA PRO A 349 1.77 -8.46 24.91
C PRO A 349 2.04 -9.71 25.73
N TRP A 350 1.74 -10.91 25.20
CA TRP A 350 1.97 -12.17 25.88
C TRP A 350 3.45 -12.57 25.92
N LEU A 351 4.19 -12.31 24.85
CA LEU A 351 5.66 -12.46 24.82
C LEU A 351 6.32 -11.50 25.81
N PHE A 352 5.89 -10.24 25.85
CA PHE A 352 6.36 -9.27 26.84
C PHE A 352 6.02 -9.72 28.26
N ALA A 353 4.78 -10.15 28.52
CA ALA A 353 4.36 -10.68 29.81
C ALA A 353 5.16 -11.92 30.21
N ALA A 354 5.42 -12.85 29.27
CA ALA A 354 6.25 -14.03 29.52
C ALA A 354 7.70 -13.66 29.84
N CYS A 355 8.29 -12.68 29.13
CA CYS A 355 9.63 -12.17 29.42
C CYS A 355 9.70 -11.49 30.79
N VAL A 356 8.71 -10.65 31.14
CA VAL A 356 8.62 -9.97 32.44
C VAL A 356 8.41 -10.98 33.56
N VAL A 357 7.49 -11.93 33.42
CA VAL A 357 7.26 -13.01 34.40
C VAL A 357 8.52 -13.86 34.54
N GLY A 358 9.18 -14.23 33.45
CA GLY A 358 10.46 -14.94 33.47
C GLY A 358 11.54 -14.18 34.25
N PHE A 359 11.67 -12.87 34.00
CA PHE A 359 12.59 -11.99 34.72
C PHE A 359 12.23 -11.89 36.21
N VAL A 360 10.95 -11.70 36.54
CA VAL A 360 10.45 -11.60 37.92
C VAL A 360 10.65 -12.90 38.68
N VAL A 361 10.28 -14.06 38.11
CA VAL A 361 10.50 -15.38 38.70
C VAL A 361 11.99 -15.66 38.92
N LEU A 362 12.84 -15.30 37.95
CA LEU A 362 14.29 -15.45 38.09
C LEU A 362 14.90 -14.48 39.12
N SER A 363 14.30 -13.30 39.30
CA SER A 363 14.71 -12.25 40.24
C SER A 363 14.17 -12.44 41.67
N LEU A 364 13.03 -13.12 41.85
CA LEU A 364 12.46 -13.47 43.16
C LEU A 364 13.00 -14.80 43.70
N ARG A 365 13.43 -15.72 42.83
CA ARG A 365 14.02 -16.99 43.26
C ARG A 365 15.31 -16.94 44.09
N PRO A 366 16.13 -15.86 44.13
CA PRO A 366 17.22 -15.77 45.09
C PRO A 366 16.74 -15.51 46.53
N LEU A 367 15.55 -14.95 46.73
CA LEU A 367 15.00 -14.64 48.06
C LEU A 367 14.31 -15.85 48.72
N SER A 368 13.94 -16.85 47.93
CA SER A 368 13.19 -18.03 48.39
C SER A 368 14.05 -19.31 48.55
N ARG A 369 15.38 -19.21 48.36
CA ARG A 369 16.32 -20.30 48.68
C ARG A 369 16.89 -20.12 50.09
N HIS A 370 16.21 -20.75 51.04
CA HIS A 370 16.69 -21.13 52.36
C HIS A 370 17.16 -19.96 53.23
N ASN A 371 16.18 -19.46 54.00
CA ASN A 371 16.37 -18.91 55.33
C ASN A 371 16.99 -19.99 56.24
N THR A 372 18.27 -20.28 56.05
CA THR A 372 19.12 -20.74 57.16
C THR A 372 19.47 -19.47 57.91
N ALA A 373 18.77 -19.24 59.03
CA ALA A 373 19.01 -18.15 59.95
C ALA A 373 20.52 -17.97 60.18
N ARG A 374 21.11 -16.99 59.48
CA ARG A 374 22.40 -16.45 59.87
C ARG A 374 22.09 -15.66 61.12
N THR A 375 22.48 -16.20 62.27
CA THR A 375 22.40 -15.50 63.55
C THR A 375 22.95 -14.08 63.33
N PRO A 376 22.14 -13.02 63.53
CA PRO A 376 22.58 -11.66 63.32
C PRO A 376 23.87 -11.42 64.11
N GLY A 377 24.85 -10.76 63.50
CA GLY A 377 26.06 -10.37 64.22
C GLY A 377 25.71 -9.58 65.49
N PRO A 378 26.51 -9.65 66.57
CA PRO A 378 26.15 -9.05 67.86
C PRO A 378 25.68 -7.60 67.80
N ARG A 379 26.24 -6.79 66.87
CA ARG A 379 25.84 -5.39 66.65
C ARG A 379 24.44 -5.23 66.04
N ALA A 380 24.06 -6.09 65.10
CA ALA A 380 22.73 -6.05 64.49
C ALA A 380 21.66 -6.51 65.49
N ARG A 381 21.97 -7.54 66.28
CA ARG A 381 21.09 -8.01 67.35
C ARG A 381 20.93 -6.97 68.45
N LEU A 382 22.01 -6.29 68.85
CA LEU A 382 21.93 -5.17 69.79
C LEU A 382 20.99 -4.08 69.27
N ALA A 383 21.19 -3.62 68.02
CA ALA A 383 20.37 -2.57 67.43
C ALA A 383 18.88 -2.94 67.38
N GLY A 384 18.55 -4.17 66.99
CA GLY A 384 17.17 -4.65 66.95
C GLY A 384 16.52 -4.77 68.34
N LEU A 385 17.27 -5.26 69.33
CA LEU A 385 16.76 -5.33 70.71
C LEU A 385 16.62 -3.95 71.36
N THR A 386 17.50 -2.99 71.03
CA THR A 386 17.35 -1.60 71.48
C THR A 386 16.14 -0.93 70.84
N ALA A 387 15.88 -1.15 69.55
CA ALA A 387 14.67 -0.65 68.90
C ALA A 387 13.40 -1.22 69.55
N LEU A 388 13.39 -2.53 69.82
CA LEU A 388 12.30 -3.17 70.55
C LEU A 388 12.11 -2.58 71.95
N ALA A 389 13.18 -2.38 72.71
CA ALA A 389 13.11 -1.80 74.04
C ALA A 389 12.52 -0.37 74.02
N ILE A 390 12.88 0.44 73.02
CA ILE A 390 12.32 1.78 72.83
C ILE A 390 10.82 1.71 72.53
N GLU A 391 10.39 0.85 71.60
CA GLU A 391 8.97 0.73 71.25
C GLU A 391 8.13 0.23 72.42
N VAL A 392 8.64 -0.74 73.17
CA VAL A 392 7.95 -1.32 74.32
C VAL A 392 7.92 -0.35 75.51
N SER A 393 8.91 0.55 75.64
CA SER A 393 8.93 1.56 76.73
C SER A 393 7.76 2.53 76.72
N GLY A 394 7.18 2.81 75.55
CA GLY A 394 5.98 3.63 75.43
C GLY A 394 4.69 2.90 75.84
N LEU A 395 4.76 1.58 76.05
CA LEU A 395 3.61 0.71 76.31
C LEU A 395 3.66 0.04 77.69
N THR A 396 4.76 0.19 78.44
CA THR A 396 4.93 -0.41 79.76
C THR A 396 4.11 0.24 80.86
N ASP A 397 3.62 -0.59 81.77
CA ASP A 397 2.90 -0.24 83.01
C ASP A 397 3.72 -0.62 84.26
N GLU A 398 3.22 -0.28 85.45
CA GLU A 398 3.93 -0.53 86.73
C GLU A 398 4.33 -2.01 86.94
N ARG A 399 3.68 -2.96 86.24
CA ARG A 399 3.95 -4.40 86.36
C ARG A 399 5.04 -4.88 85.40
N SER A 400 5.21 -4.22 84.25
CA SER A 400 6.15 -4.60 83.18
C SER A 400 7.43 -3.77 83.17
N ASP A 401 7.42 -2.59 83.81
CA ASP A 401 8.53 -1.65 83.92
C ASP A 401 9.82 -2.23 84.56
N PRO A 402 9.78 -3.09 85.61
CA PRO A 402 10.99 -3.65 86.20
C PRO A 402 11.77 -4.59 85.27
N ALA A 403 11.07 -5.37 84.45
CA ALA A 403 11.70 -6.26 83.47
C ALA A 403 12.31 -5.47 82.32
N LEU A 404 11.60 -4.44 81.83
CA LEU A 404 12.13 -3.54 80.79
C LEU A 404 13.39 -2.81 81.26
N THR A 405 13.38 -2.27 82.47
CA THR A 405 14.53 -1.56 83.04
C THR A 405 15.76 -2.47 83.14
N ARG A 406 15.58 -3.73 83.58
CA ARG A 406 16.68 -4.73 83.58
C ARG A 406 17.15 -5.04 82.17
N GLY A 407 16.24 -5.22 81.22
CA GLY A 407 16.54 -5.44 79.80
C GLY A 407 17.38 -4.30 79.20
N ILE A 408 16.98 -3.05 79.40
CA ILE A 408 17.72 -1.86 78.94
C ILE A 408 19.12 -1.81 79.56
N GLY A 409 19.25 -2.06 80.87
CA GLY A 409 20.55 -2.10 81.53
C GLY A 409 21.48 -3.19 80.96
N LYS A 410 20.93 -4.33 80.53
CA LYS A 410 21.70 -5.39 79.85
C LYS A 410 22.09 -5.02 78.42
N LEU A 411 21.25 -4.27 77.71
CA LEU A 411 21.59 -3.74 76.38
C LEU A 411 22.71 -2.70 76.44
N ASP A 412 22.66 -1.79 77.42
CA ASP A 412 23.75 -0.82 77.63
C ASP A 412 25.06 -1.53 78.01
N ALA A 413 25.00 -2.52 78.90
CA ALA A 413 26.18 -3.34 79.22
C ALA A 413 26.72 -4.10 77.99
N ALA A 414 25.84 -4.61 77.12
CA ALA A 414 26.24 -5.27 75.87
C ALA A 414 26.87 -4.29 74.87
N ARG A 415 26.39 -3.04 74.82
CA ARG A 415 26.95 -1.96 74.01
C ARG A 415 28.35 -1.59 74.50
N ASP A 416 28.52 -1.34 75.80
CA ASP A 416 29.81 -1.02 76.40
C ASP A 416 30.83 -2.15 76.20
N ALA A 417 30.38 -3.41 76.32
CA ALA A 417 31.21 -4.58 76.06
C ALA A 417 31.64 -4.68 74.58
N LEU A 418 30.79 -4.25 73.64
CA LEU A 418 31.11 -4.19 72.21
C LEU A 418 32.08 -3.05 71.87
N ASP A 419 31.89 -1.89 72.49
CA ASP A 419 32.75 -0.72 72.28
C ASP A 419 34.14 -0.91 72.91
N SER A 420 34.23 -1.72 73.97
CA SER A 420 35.48 -2.11 74.65
C SER A 420 36.16 -3.37 74.06
N ASP A 421 35.65 -3.90 72.95
CA ASP A 421 36.15 -5.10 72.25
C ASP A 421 36.30 -6.36 73.14
N LEU A 422 35.36 -6.55 74.07
CA LEU A 422 35.33 -7.74 74.93
C LEU A 422 35.04 -9.02 74.13
N PRO A 423 35.43 -10.21 74.66
CA PRO A 423 35.23 -11.47 73.96
C PRO A 423 33.77 -11.69 73.53
N ALA A 424 33.57 -12.09 72.27
CA ALA A 424 32.25 -12.25 71.67
C ALA A 424 31.28 -13.17 72.45
N ARG A 425 31.78 -14.06 73.32
CA ARG A 425 30.94 -14.89 74.20
C ARG A 425 30.27 -14.07 75.30
N GLN A 426 30.96 -13.09 75.89
CA GLN A 426 30.39 -12.22 76.93
C GLN A 426 29.34 -11.29 76.33
N VAL A 427 29.61 -10.70 75.17
CA VAL A 427 28.62 -9.88 74.46
C VAL A 427 27.36 -10.68 74.15
N ARG A 428 27.50 -11.92 73.65
CA ARG A 428 26.34 -12.78 73.37
C ARG A 428 25.54 -13.11 74.62
N ALA A 429 26.20 -13.43 75.74
CA ALA A 429 25.52 -13.71 77.00
C ALA A 429 24.71 -12.49 77.49
N LEU A 430 25.26 -11.28 77.38
CA LEU A 430 24.54 -10.05 77.73
C LEU A 430 23.35 -9.78 76.81
N LEU A 431 23.47 -10.07 75.51
CA LEU A 431 22.37 -9.97 74.56
C LEU A 431 21.30 -11.05 74.76
N ASP A 432 21.68 -12.27 75.16
CA ASP A 432 20.75 -13.35 75.49
C ASP A 432 19.96 -13.02 76.78
N ASP A 433 20.63 -12.47 77.81
CA ASP A 433 19.99 -11.96 79.02
C ASP A 433 18.99 -10.84 78.68
N ALA A 434 19.42 -9.87 77.86
CA ALA A 434 18.57 -8.76 77.44
C ALA A 434 17.34 -9.25 76.65
N GLU A 435 17.53 -10.21 75.75
CA GLU A 435 16.43 -10.81 74.99
C GLU A 435 15.43 -11.51 75.92
N SER A 436 15.91 -12.23 76.94
CA SER A 436 15.03 -12.89 77.90
C SER A 436 14.19 -11.89 78.71
N GLU A 437 14.79 -10.81 79.20
CA GLU A 437 14.07 -9.79 79.97
C GLU A 437 13.05 -9.06 79.08
N LEU A 438 13.37 -8.78 77.81
CA LEU A 438 12.42 -8.18 76.86
C LEU A 438 11.29 -9.13 76.45
N ASP A 439 11.55 -10.44 76.34
CA ASP A 439 10.49 -11.43 76.12
C ASP A 439 9.53 -11.51 77.31
N ASP A 440 10.05 -11.40 78.53
CA ASP A 440 9.24 -11.35 79.74
C ASP A 440 8.43 -10.04 79.83
N THR A 441 8.99 -8.89 79.43
CA THR A 441 8.23 -7.64 79.29
C THR A 441 7.08 -7.80 78.29
N ALA A 442 7.34 -8.36 77.10
CA ALA A 442 6.31 -8.58 76.07
C ALA A 442 5.20 -9.55 76.55
N ARG A 443 5.55 -10.55 77.36
CA ARG A 443 4.59 -11.46 78.01
C ARG A 443 3.71 -10.75 79.01
N LEU A 444 4.29 -9.91 79.87
CA LEU A 444 3.53 -9.15 80.88
C LEU A 444 2.58 -8.15 80.22
N LEU A 445 2.95 -7.60 79.06
CA LEU A 445 2.09 -6.75 78.24
C LEU A 445 1.01 -7.50 77.46
N GLY A 446 1.07 -8.84 77.40
CA GLY A 446 0.14 -9.66 76.62
C GLY A 446 0.29 -9.49 75.10
N ARG A 447 1.42 -8.96 74.62
CA ARG A 447 1.67 -8.64 73.20
C ARG A 447 2.70 -9.59 72.62
N THR A 448 2.22 -10.62 71.93
CA THR A 448 3.08 -11.66 71.34
C THR A 448 3.89 -11.15 70.14
N ASP A 449 3.46 -10.07 69.50
CA ASP A 449 4.13 -9.38 68.41
C ASP A 449 5.43 -8.68 68.85
N TYR A 450 5.49 -8.19 70.10
CA TYR A 450 6.70 -7.57 70.67
C TYR A 450 7.67 -8.58 71.30
N ARG A 451 7.45 -9.88 71.12
CA ARG A 451 8.45 -10.87 71.56
C ARG A 451 9.69 -10.77 70.67
N PRO A 452 10.91 -10.73 71.23
CA PRO A 452 12.12 -10.47 70.45
C PRO A 452 12.30 -11.36 69.23
N ARG A 453 11.97 -12.65 69.32
CA ARG A 453 12.06 -13.57 68.17
C ARG A 453 11.16 -13.15 67.01
N ASN A 454 9.94 -12.71 67.30
CA ASN A 454 8.98 -12.29 66.29
C ASN A 454 9.33 -10.90 65.75
N TYR A 455 9.74 -9.99 66.64
CA TYR A 455 10.09 -8.62 66.28
C TYR A 455 11.35 -8.56 65.42
N LEU A 456 12.40 -9.31 65.75
CA LEU A 456 13.64 -9.34 64.98
C LEU A 456 13.50 -10.06 63.62
N GLU A 457 12.51 -10.95 63.48
CA GLU A 457 12.17 -11.56 62.18
C GLU A 457 11.37 -10.61 61.28
N GLY A 458 10.62 -9.66 61.87
CA GLY A 458 9.76 -8.72 61.14
C GLY A 458 10.33 -7.32 60.92
N GLY A 459 11.30 -6.89 61.74
CA GLY A 459 11.90 -5.56 61.71
C GLY A 459 13.42 -5.63 61.67
N LEU A 460 14.00 -5.32 60.51
CA LEU A 460 15.45 -5.27 60.18
C LEU A 460 16.08 -6.57 59.65
N GLY A 461 15.42 -7.20 58.65
CA GLY A 461 16.05 -8.05 57.64
C GLY A 461 16.26 -7.30 56.33
#